data_AF-A0A1C3RGF2-F1
#
_entry.id   AF-A0A1C3RGF2-F1
#
_cell.length_a   1.000
_cell.length_b   1.000
_cell.length_c   1.000
_cell.angle_alpha   90.00
_cell.angle_beta   90.00
_cell.angle_gamma   90.00
#
_symmetry.space_group_name_H-M   'P 1'
#
loop_
_entity.id
_entity.type
_entity.pdbx_description
1 polymer ?
#
loop_
_entity_poly.entity_id
_entity_poly.type
_entity_poly.pdbx_seq_one_letter_code
_entity_poly.pdbx_strand_id
1 'polypeptide(L)'
;MTPLNGSKWGRSYKTWHIPLSEQQIHLGDALADMHNLSHEQSAIPLIVQLVENPRFRLPGLELFHGAVDLTDHDCIHILLGRGMMPKDEAFVIGFTMGSTGKVGCFEKKLYQLISRHIYPDVYRFKRDDLEIFKDALHLGILCHCKALDRVDYKKYMDQPLGKVRKKLGLDPSLLKAYYAQEKKRYPTLRECRRLLN
;
A
#
# COMPACT_ATOMS: atom_id res chain seq x y z
N MET A 1 7.78 -12.09 -25.86
CA MET A 1 7.52 -10.77 -26.48
C MET A 1 7.33 -9.76 -25.35
N THR A 2 8.37 -9.01 -25.03
CA THR A 2 8.34 -7.91 -24.05
C THR A 2 7.66 -6.71 -24.72
N PRO A 3 6.70 -6.00 -24.09
CA PRO A 3 6.12 -4.83 -24.71
C PRO A 3 7.19 -3.73 -24.76
N LEU A 4 7.50 -3.29 -25.98
CA LEU A 4 8.23 -2.06 -26.23
C LEU A 4 7.31 -0.90 -25.80
N ASN A 5 7.71 -0.16 -24.77
CA ASN A 5 7.11 1.10 -24.30
C ASN A 5 5.69 1.05 -23.72
N GLY A 6 5.46 0.15 -22.77
CA GLY A 6 4.29 0.24 -21.89
C GLY A 6 4.35 -0.78 -20.76
N SER A 7 3.88 -0.40 -19.57
CA SER A 7 3.72 -1.35 -18.48
C SER A 7 2.74 -2.46 -18.88
N LYS A 8 3.06 -3.71 -18.52
CA LYS A 8 2.17 -4.86 -18.73
C LYS A 8 0.86 -4.72 -17.93
N TRP A 9 0.93 -4.00 -16.82
CA TRP A 9 -0.08 -3.96 -15.77
C TRP A 9 -0.92 -2.67 -15.78
N GLY A 10 -0.60 -1.72 -16.66
CA GLY A 10 -1.40 -0.52 -16.91
C GLY A 10 -0.70 0.43 -17.88
N ARG A 11 -1.47 1.36 -18.47
CA ARG A 11 -0.90 2.38 -19.39
C ARG A 11 -0.57 3.70 -18.70
N SER A 12 -0.98 3.85 -17.44
CA SER A 12 -0.77 5.04 -16.62
C SER A 12 -0.94 4.68 -15.15
N TYR A 13 -0.48 5.55 -14.25
CA TYR A 13 -0.56 5.33 -12.81
C TYR A 13 -1.99 5.04 -12.31
N LYS A 14 -3.02 5.63 -12.94
CA LYS A 14 -4.44 5.44 -12.60
C LYS A 14 -4.96 4.03 -12.90
N THR A 15 -4.29 3.34 -13.82
CA THR A 15 -4.75 2.06 -14.37
C THR A 15 -3.86 0.91 -13.99
N TRP A 16 -2.64 1.20 -13.53
CA TRP A 16 -1.65 0.24 -13.12
C TRP A 16 -2.09 -0.53 -11.89
N HIS A 17 -2.01 -1.86 -11.98
CA HIS A 17 -2.31 -2.76 -10.89
C HIS A 17 -1.78 -4.15 -11.18
N ILE A 18 -1.03 -4.71 -10.23
CA ILE A 18 -0.72 -6.14 -10.20
C ILE A 18 -1.70 -6.80 -9.22
N PRO A 19 -2.59 -7.69 -9.67
CA PRO A 19 -3.59 -8.29 -8.80
C PRO A 19 -2.95 -9.24 -7.79
N LEU A 20 -3.64 -9.43 -6.66
CA LEU A 20 -3.20 -10.35 -5.61
C LEU A 20 -3.15 -11.81 -6.08
N SER A 21 -3.88 -12.14 -7.15
CA SER A 21 -3.87 -13.45 -7.83
C SER A 21 -2.56 -13.73 -8.59
N GLU A 22 -1.81 -12.70 -8.99
CA GLU A 22 -0.53 -12.86 -9.68
C GLU A 22 0.55 -13.32 -8.70
N GLN A 23 1.20 -14.44 -8.98
CA GLN A 23 2.16 -15.08 -8.08
C GLN A 23 3.55 -15.29 -8.68
N GLN A 24 3.68 -15.22 -9.99
CA GLN A 24 4.83 -15.70 -10.76
C GLN A 24 5.80 -14.60 -11.15
N ILE A 25 5.32 -13.36 -11.35
CA ILE A 25 6.21 -12.23 -11.59
C ILE A 25 7.19 -12.06 -10.43
N HIS A 26 8.44 -11.72 -10.73
CA HIS A 26 9.44 -11.47 -9.71
C HIS A 26 9.24 -10.07 -9.13
N LEU A 27 9.56 -9.89 -7.84
CA LEU A 27 9.35 -8.60 -7.17
C LEU A 27 10.10 -7.46 -7.87
N GLY A 28 11.34 -7.71 -8.32
CA GLY A 28 12.14 -6.72 -9.05
C GLY A 28 11.52 -6.31 -10.39
N ASP A 29 10.99 -7.28 -11.15
CA ASP A 29 10.31 -6.99 -12.43
C ASP A 29 9.03 -6.19 -12.22
N ALA A 30 8.25 -6.53 -11.19
CA ALA A 30 7.04 -5.81 -10.82
C ALA A 30 7.34 -4.36 -10.40
N LEU A 31 8.41 -4.16 -9.64
CA LEU A 31 8.88 -2.84 -9.21
C LEU A 31 9.36 -2.00 -10.39
N ALA A 32 10.17 -2.57 -11.28
CA ALA A 32 10.62 -1.90 -12.49
C ALA A 32 9.44 -1.48 -13.38
N ASP A 33 8.43 -2.35 -13.53
CA ASP A 33 7.22 -2.04 -14.28
C ASP A 33 6.41 -0.89 -13.66
N MET A 34 6.32 -0.82 -12.32
CA MET A 34 5.71 0.30 -11.59
C MET A 34 6.48 1.60 -11.81
N HIS A 35 7.80 1.58 -11.67
CA HIS A 35 8.68 2.74 -11.80
C HIS A 35 8.67 3.33 -13.20
N ASN A 36 8.46 2.52 -14.24
CA ASN A 36 8.30 3.01 -15.61
C ASN A 36 7.11 3.98 -15.77
N LEU A 37 6.13 3.95 -14.87
CA LEU A 37 4.96 4.85 -14.87
C LEU A 37 5.12 6.07 -13.95
N SER A 38 6.14 6.09 -13.10
CA SER A 38 6.36 7.16 -12.12
C SER A 38 6.61 8.54 -12.76
N HIS A 39 7.11 8.57 -14.00
CA HIS A 39 7.31 9.81 -14.76
C HIS A 39 6.01 10.57 -15.09
N GLU A 40 4.84 9.93 -15.02
CA GLU A 40 3.53 10.56 -15.22
C GLU A 40 2.89 11.10 -13.93
N GLN A 41 3.50 10.85 -12.76
CA GLN A 41 2.91 11.16 -11.46
C GLN A 41 3.10 12.65 -11.11
N SER A 42 2.20 13.50 -11.59
CA SER A 42 2.17 14.94 -11.25
C SER A 42 1.85 15.24 -9.78
N ALA A 43 1.42 14.24 -9.00
CA ALA A 43 1.08 14.38 -7.59
C ALA A 43 2.07 13.60 -6.72
N ILE A 44 2.69 14.27 -5.74
CA ILE A 44 3.59 13.67 -4.76
C ILE A 44 2.86 12.52 -4.04
N PRO A 45 3.44 11.30 -3.92
CA PRO A 45 2.82 10.18 -3.20
C PRO A 45 2.41 10.57 -1.77
N LEU A 46 1.30 10.02 -1.27
CA LEU A 46 0.80 10.38 0.06
C LEU A 46 1.84 10.09 1.15
N ILE A 47 2.57 8.98 1.02
CA ILE A 47 3.59 8.61 1.99
C ILE A 47 4.67 9.70 2.14
N VAL A 48 5.16 10.27 1.05
CA VAL A 48 6.11 11.39 1.05
C VAL A 48 5.50 12.58 1.77
N GLN A 49 4.26 12.89 1.39
CA GLN A 49 3.47 13.96 1.93
C GLN A 49 3.27 13.87 3.46
N LEU A 50 3.09 12.67 4.01
CA LEU A 50 2.97 12.41 5.46
C LEU A 50 4.33 12.47 6.19
N VAL A 51 5.39 11.96 5.56
CA VAL A 51 6.76 11.96 6.10
C VAL A 51 7.33 13.37 6.19
N GLU A 52 7.17 14.16 5.14
CA GLU A 52 7.76 15.49 5.03
C GLU A 52 7.08 16.53 5.92
N ASN A 53 5.86 16.28 6.39
CA ASN A 53 5.13 17.23 7.20
C ASN A 53 5.38 17.02 8.70
N PRO A 54 6.06 17.96 9.39
CA PRO A 54 6.41 17.81 10.81
C PRO A 54 5.20 17.67 11.73
N ARG A 55 4.01 18.11 11.29
CA ARG A 55 2.75 17.98 12.05
C ARG A 55 2.20 16.55 12.05
N PHE A 56 2.71 15.66 11.19
CA PHE A 56 2.20 14.30 10.96
C PHE A 56 3.20 13.23 11.41
N ARG A 57 3.93 13.47 12.51
CA ARG A 57 4.72 12.44 13.21
C ARG A 57 3.80 11.41 13.86
N LEU A 58 3.16 10.60 13.03
CA LEU A 58 2.40 9.44 13.45
C LEU A 58 3.41 8.37 13.89
N PRO A 59 3.20 7.71 15.04
CA PRO A 59 4.02 6.58 15.44
C PRO A 59 4.01 5.51 14.34
N GLY A 60 5.17 5.25 13.73
CA GLY A 60 5.31 4.34 12.59
C GLY A 60 5.51 5.01 11.23
N LEU A 61 5.24 6.31 11.08
CA LEU A 61 5.64 7.08 9.88
C LEU A 61 7.09 7.57 9.95
N GLU A 62 7.64 7.70 11.17
CA GLU A 62 9.09 7.80 11.46
C GLU A 62 9.86 6.51 11.10
N LEU A 63 9.39 5.73 10.13
CA LEU A 63 10.06 4.55 9.61
C LEU A 63 10.32 4.69 8.11
N PHE A 64 9.71 5.71 7.48
CA PHE A 64 9.92 6.07 6.09
C PHE A 64 10.71 7.37 6.06
N HIS A 65 12.04 7.32 5.90
CA HIS A 65 12.98 8.44 5.99
C HIS A 65 13.75 8.76 4.68
N GLY A 66 13.40 8.19 3.53
CA GLY A 66 14.03 8.58 2.26
C GLY A 66 13.66 7.73 1.03
N ALA A 67 14.44 7.87 -0.04
CA ALA A 67 14.21 7.19 -1.32
C ALA A 67 14.24 5.65 -1.24
N VAL A 68 15.01 5.09 -0.30
CA VAL A 68 15.01 3.65 -0.03
C VAL A 68 13.65 3.22 0.54
N ASP A 69 13.08 4.01 1.44
CA ASP A 69 11.78 3.71 2.03
C ASP A 69 10.63 3.89 1.03
N LEU A 70 10.81 4.73 0.00
CA LEU A 70 9.87 4.80 -1.13
C LEU A 70 9.93 3.54 -2.01
N THR A 71 11.12 2.99 -2.24
CA THR A 71 11.27 1.72 -2.97
C THR A 71 10.64 0.56 -2.20
N ASP A 72 10.86 0.52 -0.89
CA ASP A 72 10.28 -0.49 -0.01
C ASP A 72 8.76 -0.33 0.09
N HIS A 73 8.25 0.90 0.13
CA HIS A 73 6.82 1.21 0.04
C HIS A 73 6.18 0.71 -1.26
N ASP A 74 6.83 0.92 -2.41
CA ASP A 74 6.36 0.42 -3.70
C ASP A 74 6.34 -1.12 -3.74
N CYS A 75 7.30 -1.77 -3.09
CA CYS A 75 7.28 -3.22 -2.89
C CYS A 75 6.08 -3.67 -2.06
N ILE A 76 5.68 -2.90 -1.04
CA ILE A 76 4.48 -3.19 -0.24
C ILE A 76 3.22 -3.09 -1.09
N HIS A 77 3.10 -2.08 -1.96
CA HIS A 77 1.99 -1.98 -2.93
C HIS A 77 1.86 -3.27 -3.75
N ILE A 78 2.95 -3.72 -4.36
CA ILE A 78 3.00 -4.94 -5.19
C ILE A 78 2.61 -6.19 -4.38
N LEU A 79 3.14 -6.32 -3.16
CA LEU A 79 2.90 -7.49 -2.33
C LEU A 79 1.47 -7.54 -1.78
N LEU A 80 0.87 -6.40 -1.48
CA LEU A 80 -0.54 -6.32 -1.10
C LEU A 80 -1.46 -6.40 -2.33
N GLY A 81 -0.94 -6.30 -3.54
CA GLY A 81 -1.74 -6.29 -4.77
C GLY A 81 -2.57 -5.01 -4.87
N ARG A 82 -1.98 -3.87 -4.50
CA ARG A 82 -2.53 -2.52 -4.53
C ARG A 82 -1.95 -1.74 -5.70
N GLY A 83 -2.71 -0.77 -6.19
CA GLY A 83 -2.27 0.15 -7.26
C GLY A 83 -1.82 1.49 -6.68
N MET A 84 -1.85 2.57 -7.47
CA MET A 84 -1.29 3.88 -7.05
C MET A 84 -2.34 4.97 -6.79
N MET A 85 -3.62 4.60 -6.58
CA MET A 85 -4.68 5.59 -6.34
C MET A 85 -4.75 5.96 -4.85
N PRO A 86 -5.37 7.10 -4.47
CA PRO A 86 -5.42 7.55 -3.07
C PRO A 86 -5.92 6.49 -2.07
N LYS A 87 -6.88 5.64 -2.48
CA LYS A 87 -7.38 4.53 -1.67
C LYS A 87 -6.38 3.39 -1.51
N ASP A 88 -5.57 3.14 -2.53
CA ASP A 88 -4.49 2.17 -2.43
C ASP A 88 -3.40 2.66 -1.46
N GLU A 89 -3.01 3.93 -1.56
CA GLU A 89 -2.08 4.59 -0.63
C GLU A 89 -2.59 4.50 0.81
N ALA A 90 -3.87 4.85 1.03
CA ALA A 90 -4.53 4.74 2.32
C ALA A 90 -4.40 3.34 2.91
N PHE A 91 -4.63 2.32 2.07
CA PHE A 91 -4.55 0.93 2.49
C PHE A 91 -3.11 0.52 2.81
N VAL A 92 -2.15 0.82 1.94
CA VAL A 92 -0.74 0.44 2.13
C VAL A 92 -0.17 1.02 3.42
N ILE A 93 -0.44 2.30 3.68
CA ILE A 93 0.06 2.96 4.89
C ILE A 93 -0.62 2.37 6.13
N GLY A 94 -1.95 2.24 6.11
CA GLY A 94 -2.70 1.64 7.21
C GLY A 94 -2.20 0.22 7.54
N PHE A 95 -2.11 -0.64 6.53
CA PHE A 95 -1.64 -2.03 6.69
C PHE A 95 -0.22 -2.09 7.22
N THR A 96 0.69 -1.27 6.68
CA THR A 96 2.09 -1.26 7.11
C THR A 96 2.19 -0.86 8.59
N MET A 97 1.50 0.21 9.00
CA MET A 97 1.44 0.62 10.40
C MET A 97 0.87 -0.50 11.30
N GLY A 98 -0.17 -1.18 10.84
CA GLY A 98 -0.79 -2.31 11.54
C GLY A 98 0.17 -3.48 11.75
N SER A 99 0.96 -3.81 10.73
CA SER A 99 1.93 -4.93 10.75
C SER A 99 3.07 -4.74 11.77
N THR A 100 3.32 -3.50 12.22
CA THR A 100 4.43 -3.21 13.16
C THR A 100 4.18 -3.71 14.58
N GLY A 101 2.94 -4.07 14.94
CA GLY A 101 2.54 -4.47 16.28
C GLY A 101 2.56 -3.34 17.32
N LYS A 102 2.88 -2.11 16.93
CA LYS A 102 2.97 -0.94 17.84
C LYS A 102 1.64 -0.24 18.08
N VAL A 103 0.58 -0.63 17.37
CA VAL A 103 -0.71 0.07 17.37
C VAL A 103 -1.49 -0.14 18.68
N GLY A 104 -1.35 -1.29 19.33
CA GLY A 104 -2.13 -1.64 20.54
C GLY A 104 -1.93 -0.70 21.74
N CYS A 105 -0.79 -0.01 21.86
CA CYS A 105 -0.56 0.94 22.94
C CYS A 105 -1.05 2.36 22.60
N PHE A 106 -1.34 2.64 21.33
CA PHE A 106 -1.58 3.98 20.81
C PHE A 106 -2.89 4.13 20.04
N GLU A 107 -3.75 3.11 19.96
CA GLU A 107 -4.97 3.09 19.15
C GLU A 107 -5.78 4.39 19.28
N LYS A 108 -6.13 4.82 20.50
CA LYS A 108 -6.86 6.07 20.74
C LYS A 108 -6.10 7.33 20.30
N LYS A 109 -4.78 7.39 20.51
CA LYS A 109 -3.94 8.52 20.09
C LYS A 109 -3.78 8.55 18.58
N LEU A 110 -3.61 7.40 17.94
CA LEU A 110 -3.55 7.24 16.50
C LEU A 110 -4.87 7.69 15.86
N TYR A 111 -6.01 7.24 16.39
CA TYR A 111 -7.33 7.67 15.94
C TYR A 111 -7.58 9.17 16.11
N GLN A 112 -7.18 9.74 17.25
CA GLN A 112 -7.27 11.19 17.49
C GLN A 112 -6.33 11.99 16.60
N LEU A 113 -5.12 11.48 16.31
CA LEU A 113 -4.14 12.17 15.49
C LEU A 113 -4.58 12.19 14.03
N ILE A 114 -5.06 11.04 13.53
CA ILE A 114 -5.63 10.90 12.20
C ILE A 114 -6.85 11.82 12.02
N SER A 115 -7.79 11.80 12.98
CA SER A 115 -9.00 12.63 12.86
C SER A 115 -8.74 14.13 13.01
N ARG A 116 -7.68 14.55 13.71
CA ARG A 116 -7.31 15.98 13.85
C ARG A 116 -6.45 16.51 12.71
N HIS A 117 -5.54 15.71 12.16
CA HIS A 117 -4.51 16.21 11.24
C HIS A 117 -4.76 15.76 9.81
N ILE A 118 -5.18 14.52 9.56
CA ILE A 118 -5.45 14.03 8.18
C ILE A 118 -6.77 14.62 7.64
N TYR A 119 -7.64 15.11 8.53
CA TYR A 119 -9.01 15.49 8.21
C TYR A 119 -9.24 16.94 7.74
N PRO A 120 -8.33 17.94 7.92
CA PRO A 120 -8.49 19.23 7.25
C PRO A 120 -7.36 19.54 6.24
N ASP A 121 -7.78 19.65 4.97
CA ASP A 121 -7.25 20.43 3.83
C ASP A 121 -5.93 20.08 3.12
N VAL A 122 -4.95 19.39 3.71
CA VAL A 122 -3.63 19.30 3.03
C VAL A 122 -3.51 18.17 2.00
N TYR A 123 -4.21 17.04 2.18
CA TYR A 123 -3.87 15.78 1.47
C TYR A 123 -4.96 15.21 0.55
N ARG A 124 -6.11 15.88 0.38
CA ARG A 124 -7.28 15.37 -0.36
C ARG A 124 -7.82 14.01 0.14
N PHE A 125 -7.45 13.57 1.34
CA PHE A 125 -8.04 12.37 1.96
C PHE A 125 -9.52 12.62 2.19
N LYS A 126 -10.35 11.92 1.42
CA LYS A 126 -11.79 11.94 1.63
C LYS A 126 -12.12 11.08 2.85
N ARG A 127 -13.30 11.29 3.42
CA ARG A 127 -13.83 10.44 4.51
C ARG A 127 -13.66 8.95 4.20
N ASP A 128 -13.91 8.59 2.96
CA ASP A 128 -13.82 7.22 2.46
C ASP A 128 -12.39 6.66 2.41
N ASP A 129 -11.38 7.50 2.19
CA ASP A 129 -9.97 7.07 2.19
C ASP A 129 -9.51 6.75 3.61
N LEU A 130 -10.01 7.53 4.59
CA LEU A 130 -9.78 7.27 6.00
C LEU A 130 -10.41 5.94 6.45
N GLU A 131 -11.60 5.58 5.98
CA GLU A 131 -12.19 4.29 6.33
C GLU A 131 -11.35 3.12 5.83
N ILE A 132 -10.83 3.20 4.59
CA ILE A 132 -9.94 2.18 4.04
C ILE A 132 -8.64 2.10 4.84
N PHE A 133 -8.07 3.24 5.22
CA PHE A 133 -6.90 3.28 6.09
C PHE A 133 -7.14 2.53 7.41
N LYS A 134 -8.29 2.77 8.07
CA LYS A 134 -8.63 2.13 9.35
C LYS A 134 -8.85 0.63 9.20
N ASP A 135 -9.55 0.21 8.14
CA ASP A 135 -9.76 -1.20 7.84
C ASP A 135 -8.42 -1.90 7.59
N ALA A 136 -7.53 -1.26 6.83
CA ALA A 136 -6.19 -1.77 6.55
C ALA A 136 -5.31 -1.86 7.80
N LEU A 137 -5.39 -0.87 8.69
CA LEU A 137 -4.69 -0.86 9.97
C LEU A 137 -5.07 -2.07 10.84
N HIS A 138 -6.37 -2.31 11.03
CA HIS A 138 -6.86 -3.47 11.76
C HIS A 138 -6.44 -4.78 11.10
N LEU A 139 -6.55 -4.84 9.78
CA LEU A 139 -6.14 -6.00 9.02
C LEU A 139 -4.64 -6.30 9.17
N GLY A 140 -3.77 -5.29 9.16
CA GLY A 140 -2.33 -5.45 9.39
C GLY A 140 -2.03 -6.02 10.79
N ILE A 141 -2.80 -5.63 11.80
CA ILE A 141 -2.72 -6.18 13.17
C ILE A 141 -3.13 -7.66 13.19
N LEU A 142 -4.22 -8.01 12.51
CA LEU A 142 -4.78 -9.37 12.47
C LEU A 142 -3.97 -10.34 11.60
N CYS A 143 -3.28 -9.84 10.57
CA CYS A 143 -2.55 -10.68 9.63
C CYS A 143 -1.35 -11.40 10.29
N HIS A 144 -0.86 -10.91 11.43
CA HIS A 144 0.33 -11.44 12.13
C HIS A 144 1.55 -11.68 11.21
N CYS A 145 1.64 -10.90 10.14
CA CYS A 145 2.74 -10.94 9.19
C CYS A 145 3.99 -10.27 9.79
N LYS A 146 5.13 -10.39 9.09
CA LYS A 146 6.32 -9.61 9.45
C LYS A 146 6.00 -8.12 9.36
N ALA A 147 6.58 -7.35 10.28
CA ALA A 147 6.56 -5.89 10.23
C ALA A 147 7.17 -5.43 8.90
N LEU A 148 6.31 -4.94 8.00
CA LEU A 148 6.69 -4.68 6.60
C LEU A 148 7.70 -3.52 6.47
N ASP A 149 7.70 -2.60 7.43
CA ASP A 149 8.67 -1.51 7.58
C ASP A 149 10.11 -1.99 7.84
N ARG A 150 10.30 -3.26 8.24
CA ARG A 150 11.63 -3.80 8.59
C ARG A 150 12.15 -4.83 7.61
N VAL A 151 11.42 -5.05 6.52
CA VAL A 151 11.75 -6.06 5.54
C VAL A 151 12.82 -5.51 4.60
N ASP A 152 13.94 -6.22 4.49
CA ASP A 152 14.94 -5.96 3.46
C ASP A 152 14.47 -6.55 2.12
N TYR A 153 13.71 -5.75 1.35
CA TYR A 153 13.09 -6.19 0.10
C TYR A 153 14.10 -6.56 -0.99
N LYS A 154 15.32 -6.02 -0.92
CA LYS A 154 16.40 -6.31 -1.88
C LYS A 154 16.71 -7.80 -1.96
N LYS A 155 16.56 -8.54 -0.85
CA LYS A 155 16.73 -10.01 -0.78
C LYS A 155 15.67 -10.81 -1.53
N TYR A 156 14.58 -10.16 -1.95
CA TYR A 156 13.42 -10.80 -2.56
C TYR A 156 13.20 -10.40 -4.02
N MET A 157 14.03 -9.53 -4.59
CA MET A 157 13.86 -9.01 -5.96
C MET A 157 13.77 -10.12 -7.00
N ASP A 158 14.63 -11.14 -6.88
CA ASP A 158 14.66 -12.31 -7.78
C ASP A 158 13.70 -13.44 -7.35
N GLN A 159 12.66 -13.12 -6.57
CA GLN A 159 11.70 -14.13 -6.11
C GLN A 159 10.29 -13.84 -6.62
N PRO A 160 9.53 -14.89 -7.01
CA PRO A 160 8.13 -14.75 -7.38
C PRO A 160 7.28 -14.18 -6.24
N LEU A 161 6.32 -13.30 -6.54
CA LEU A 161 5.48 -12.63 -5.54
C LEU A 161 4.80 -13.61 -4.58
N GLY A 162 4.31 -14.75 -5.06
CA GLY A 162 3.67 -15.76 -4.21
C GLY A 162 4.63 -16.30 -3.14
N LYS A 163 5.90 -16.49 -3.49
CA LYS A 163 6.95 -16.93 -2.56
C LYS A 163 7.28 -15.85 -1.54
N VAL A 164 7.37 -14.59 -1.97
CA VAL A 164 7.64 -13.46 -1.08
C VAL A 164 6.49 -13.27 -0.08
N ARG A 165 5.24 -13.21 -0.54
CA ARG A 165 4.05 -13.11 0.33
C ARG A 165 4.03 -14.21 1.39
N LYS A 166 4.28 -15.46 1.01
CA LYS A 166 4.37 -16.59 1.94
C LYS A 166 5.49 -16.40 2.97
N LYS A 167 6.68 -15.96 2.56
CA LYS A 167 7.83 -15.72 3.46
C LYS A 167 7.61 -14.56 4.44
N LEU A 168 6.80 -13.59 4.07
CA LEU A 168 6.43 -12.46 4.93
C LEU A 168 5.21 -12.78 5.82
N GLY A 169 4.54 -13.91 5.60
CA GLY A 169 3.32 -14.27 6.34
C GLY A 169 2.08 -13.49 5.89
N LEU A 170 2.08 -12.95 4.67
CA LEU A 170 0.89 -12.34 4.09
C LEU A 170 -0.10 -13.43 3.68
N ASP A 171 -1.32 -13.38 4.21
CA ASP A 171 -2.41 -14.30 3.86
C ASP A 171 -3.28 -13.69 2.74
N PRO A 172 -3.20 -14.20 1.49
CA PRO A 172 -4.03 -13.70 0.40
C PRO A 172 -5.53 -13.92 0.62
N SER A 173 -5.93 -14.92 1.41
CA SER A 173 -7.34 -15.20 1.68
C SER A 173 -7.93 -14.12 2.58
N LEU A 174 -7.20 -13.73 3.62
CA LEU A 174 -7.58 -12.64 4.51
C LEU A 174 -7.63 -11.30 3.77
N LEU A 175 -6.62 -10.99 2.94
CA LEU A 175 -6.61 -9.80 2.09
C LEU A 175 -7.81 -9.77 1.14
N LYS A 176 -8.11 -10.88 0.45
CA LYS A 176 -9.27 -11.00 -0.44
C LYS A 176 -10.60 -10.77 0.28
N ALA A 177 -10.76 -11.27 1.50
CA ALA A 177 -11.98 -11.06 2.27
C ALA A 177 -12.24 -9.57 2.52
N TYR A 178 -11.19 -8.80 2.85
CA TYR A 178 -11.29 -7.35 2.99
C TYR A 178 -11.54 -6.65 1.66
N TYR A 179 -10.87 -7.07 0.58
CA TYR A 179 -11.07 -6.49 -0.76
C TYR A 179 -12.52 -6.70 -1.25
N ALA A 180 -13.16 -7.81 -0.87
CA ALA A 180 -14.57 -8.05 -1.13
C ALA A 180 -15.49 -7.07 -0.38
N GLN A 181 -15.18 -6.76 0.88
CA GLN A 181 -15.95 -5.77 1.65
C GLN A 181 -15.73 -4.35 1.10
N GLU A 182 -14.51 -3.99 0.75
CA GLU A 182 -14.18 -2.70 0.12
C GLU A 182 -14.93 -2.51 -1.21
N LYS A 183 -14.95 -3.54 -2.07
CA LYS A 183 -15.70 -3.52 -3.33
C LYS A 183 -17.21 -3.35 -3.11
N LYS A 184 -17.78 -3.96 -2.07
CA LYS A 184 -19.20 -3.78 -1.72
C LYS A 184 -19.49 -2.37 -1.23
N ARG A 185 -18.58 -1.76 -0.47
CA ARG A 185 -18.73 -0.39 0.05
C ARG A 185 -18.58 0.65 -1.05
N TYR A 186 -17.68 0.43 -2.01
CA TYR A 186 -17.39 1.37 -3.10
C TYR A 186 -17.53 0.71 -4.49
N PRO A 187 -18.75 0.31 -4.90
CA PRO A 187 -18.96 -0.49 -6.12
C PRO A 187 -18.75 0.29 -7.41
N THR A 188 -18.78 1.62 -7.37
CA THR A 188 -18.59 2.48 -8.55
C THR A 188 -17.13 2.83 -8.81
N LEU A 189 -16.27 2.70 -7.80
CA LEU A 189 -14.86 3.06 -7.89
C LEU A 189 -14.04 1.95 -8.54
N ARG A 190 -13.17 2.33 -9.49
CA ARG A 190 -12.40 1.37 -10.29
C ARG A 190 -11.35 0.67 -9.42
N GLU A 191 -10.66 1.43 -8.60
CA GLU A 191 -9.59 0.98 -7.70
C GLU A 191 -10.06 -0.06 -6.69
N CYS A 192 -11.30 0.05 -6.19
CA CYS A 192 -11.89 -0.95 -5.30
C CYS A 192 -12.40 -2.18 -6.06
N ARG A 193 -12.98 -2.00 -7.26
CA ARG A 193 -13.50 -3.12 -8.07
C ARG A 193 -12.43 -4.07 -8.57
N ARG A 194 -11.25 -3.54 -8.93
CA ARG A 194 -10.17 -4.33 -9.57
C ARG A 194 -9.44 -5.28 -8.62
N LEU A 195 -9.57 -5.12 -7.31
CA LEU A 195 -8.80 -5.87 -6.30
C LEU A 195 -9.09 -7.37 -6.26
N LEU A 196 -10.25 -7.79 -6.76
CA LEU A 196 -10.70 -9.18 -6.79
C LEU A 196 -10.60 -9.84 -8.16
N ASN A 197 -10.08 -9.12 -9.16
CA ASN A 197 -9.98 -9.59 -10.52
C ASN A 197 -8.60 -10.21 -10.79
#